data_AF-K0VL74-F1
#
_entry.id   AF-K0VL74-F1
#
_cell.length_a   1.000
_cell.length_b   1.000
_cell.length_c   1.000
_cell.angle_alpha   90.00
_cell.angle_beta   90.00
_cell.angle_gamma   90.00
#
_symmetry.space_group_name_H-M   'P 1'
#
loop_
_entity.id
_entity.type
_entity.pdbx_description
1 polymer ?
#
loop_
_entity_poly.entity_id
_entity_poly.type
_entity_poly.pdbx_seq_one_letter_code
_entity_poly.pdbx_strand_id
1 'polypeptide(L)'
;AEAGRKLGLQADLAMRLARETVAGAGELLHQSPDEASRLRQNVTSPGGTTAAALAVLMAEDGMQPLFDAALAAARKRAEELAG
;
A
#
# COMPACT_ATOMS: atom_id res chain seq x y z
N ALA A 1 2.46 8.91 5.43
CA ALA A 1 2.82 9.94 6.43
C ALA A 1 1.58 10.72 6.90
N GLU A 2 0.80 11.33 6.00
CA GLU A 2 -0.30 12.24 6.38
C GLU A 2 -1.38 11.60 7.26
N ALA A 3 -1.79 10.34 7.00
CA ALA A 3 -2.72 9.62 7.88
C ALA A 3 -2.20 9.53 9.33
N GLY A 4 -0.91 9.26 9.52
CA GLY A 4 -0.28 9.24 10.85
C GLY A 4 -0.30 10.61 11.52
N ARG A 5 -0.09 11.69 10.77
CA ARG A 5 -0.19 13.07 11.31
C ARG A 5 -1.60 13.40 11.78
N LYS A 6 -2.62 13.04 10.99
CA LYS A 6 -4.03 13.22 11.36
C LYS A 6 -4.41 12.42 12.62
N LEU A 7 -3.70 11.32 12.88
CA LEU A 7 -3.82 10.53 14.10
C LEU A 7 -2.94 11.01 15.26
N GLY A 8 -2.28 12.17 15.13
CA GLY A 8 -1.53 12.82 16.21
C GLY A 8 -0.03 12.57 16.21
N LEU A 9 0.54 11.88 15.21
CA LEU A 9 1.99 11.73 15.12
C LEU A 9 2.66 13.06 14.71
N GLN A 10 3.82 13.32 15.32
CA GLN A 10 4.71 14.39 14.87
C GLN A 10 5.09 14.21 13.41
N ALA A 11 5.21 15.31 12.67
CA ALA A 11 5.36 15.26 11.21
C ALA A 11 6.61 14.50 10.75
N ASP A 12 7.72 14.72 11.45
CA ASP A 12 8.99 14.04 11.20
C ASP A 12 8.91 12.53 11.48
N LEU A 13 8.30 12.15 12.61
CA LEU A 13 8.09 10.75 12.99
C LEU A 13 7.16 10.05 11.99
N ALA A 14 6.04 10.67 11.63
CA ALA A 14 5.08 10.13 10.68
C ALA A 14 5.71 9.91 9.29
N MET A 15 6.61 10.81 8.88
CA MET A 15 7.36 10.67 7.63
C MET A 15 8.39 9.55 7.72
N ARG A 16 9.18 9.49 8.80
CA ARG A 16 10.17 8.42 9.02
C ARG A 16 9.51 7.04 9.02
N LEU A 17 8.46 6.83 9.82
CA LEU A 17 7.74 5.56 9.88
C LEU A 17 7.19 5.16 8.51
N ALA A 18 6.58 6.09 7.77
CA ALA A 18 6.03 5.80 6.45
C ALA A 18 7.11 5.39 5.44
N ARG A 19 8.27 6.07 5.44
CA ARG A 19 9.39 5.74 4.55
C ARG A 19 9.95 4.35 4.86
N GLU A 20 10.28 4.08 6.12
CA GLU A 20 10.84 2.79 6.51
C GLU A 20 9.85 1.63 6.29
N THR A 21 8.56 1.88 6.52
CA THR A 21 7.51 0.86 6.28
C THR A 21 7.40 0.49 4.81
N VAL A 22 7.36 1.48 3.91
CA VAL A 22 7.25 1.23 2.47
C VAL A 22 8.54 0.59 1.94
N ALA A 23 9.70 1.12 2.32
CA ALA A 23 10.99 0.56 1.90
C ALA A 23 11.19 -0.87 2.40
N GLY A 24 10.94 -1.12 3.69
CA GLY A 24 11.09 -2.45 4.29
C GLY A 24 10.10 -3.47 3.73
N ALA A 25 8.86 -3.08 3.43
CA ALA A 25 7.89 -3.98 2.80
C ALA A 25 8.30 -4.35 1.36
N GLY A 26 8.82 -3.39 0.60
CA GLY A 26 9.35 -3.64 -0.75
C GLY A 26 10.57 -4.55 -0.71
N GLU A 27 11.48 -4.33 0.23
CA GLU A 27 12.66 -5.17 0.43
C GLU A 27 12.29 -6.59 0.84
N LEU A 28 11.33 -6.74 1.77
CA LEU A 28 10.82 -8.04 2.18
C LEU A 28 10.25 -8.82 0.99
N LEU A 29 9.48 -8.17 0.11
CA LEU A 29 8.96 -8.80 -1.09
C LEU A 29 10.07 -9.16 -2.08
N HIS A 30 11.05 -8.28 -2.28
CA HIS A 30 12.17 -8.52 -3.19
C HIS A 30 13.01 -9.73 -2.80
N GLN A 31 13.26 -9.92 -1.50
CA GLN A 31 14.08 -11.02 -0.98
C GLN A 31 13.29 -12.32 -0.80
N SER A 32 11.95 -12.27 -0.78
CA SER A 32 11.13 -13.43 -0.45
C SER A 32 10.86 -14.31 -1.67
N PRO A 33 10.86 -15.65 -1.50
CA PRO A 33 10.30 -16.56 -2.49
C PRO A 33 8.76 -16.62 -2.45
N ASP A 34 8.12 -16.00 -1.46
CA ASP A 34 6.67 -16.01 -1.31
C ASP A 34 6.00 -14.85 -2.06
N GLU A 35 4.79 -15.10 -2.53
CA GLU A 35 3.93 -14.08 -3.13
C GLU A 35 3.53 -12.98 -2.12
N ALA A 36 3.29 -11.76 -2.63
CA ALA A 36 2.87 -10.62 -1.81
C ALA A 36 1.59 -10.90 -0.99
N SER A 37 0.68 -11.71 -1.53
CA SER A 37 -0.55 -12.12 -0.84
C SER A 37 -0.27 -12.93 0.43
N ARG A 38 0.73 -13.81 0.40
CA ARG A 38 1.16 -14.62 1.54
C ARG A 38 1.91 -13.78 2.56
N LEU A 39 2.83 -12.91 2.12
CA LEU A 39 3.52 -11.98 3.02
C LEU A 39 2.55 -11.08 3.78
N ARG A 40 1.51 -10.57 3.10
CA ARG A 40 0.42 -9.82 3.74
C ARG A 40 -0.33 -10.67 4.78
N GLN A 41 -0.66 -11.92 4.47
CA GLN A 41 -1.32 -12.83 5.43
C GLN A 41 -0.46 -13.06 6.67
N ASN A 42 0.85 -13.24 6.51
CA ASN A 42 1.78 -13.48 7.62
C ASN A 42 1.81 -12.34 8.66
N VAL A 43 1.51 -11.10 8.25
CA VAL A 43 1.46 -9.92 9.14
C VAL A 43 0.03 -9.56 9.58
N THR A 44 -0.96 -10.41 9.28
CA THR A 44 -2.37 -10.17 9.56
C THR A 44 -2.90 -11.18 10.58
N SER A 45 -2.84 -10.82 11.85
CA SER A 45 -3.49 -11.61 12.90
C SER A 45 -5.02 -11.48 12.86
N PRO A 46 -5.80 -12.56 13.10
CA PRO A 46 -7.25 -12.48 13.20
C PRO A 46 -7.67 -11.46 14.26
N GLY A 47 -8.53 -10.51 13.89
CA GLY A 47 -9.00 -9.42 14.77
C GLY A 47 -7.96 -8.34 15.10
N GLY A 48 -6.76 -8.38 14.50
CA GLY A 48 -5.70 -7.40 14.72
C GLY A 48 -5.91 -6.07 13.99
N THR A 49 -5.05 -5.09 14.30
CA THR A 49 -5.09 -3.75 13.67
C THR A 49 -4.81 -3.79 12.17
N THR A 50 -3.90 -4.66 11.71
CA THR A 50 -3.67 -4.90 10.28
C THR A 50 -4.91 -5.43 9.58
N ALA A 51 -5.62 -6.38 10.21
CA ALA A 51 -6.85 -6.93 9.65
C ALA A 51 -7.93 -5.86 9.50
N ALA A 52 -8.11 -5.01 10.51
CA ALA A 52 -9.04 -3.88 10.46
C ALA A 52 -8.69 -2.88 9.35
N ALA A 53 -7.41 -2.55 9.16
CA ALA A 53 -6.97 -1.67 8.08
C ALA A 53 -7.21 -2.31 6.70
N LEU A 54 -6.88 -3.60 6.54
CA LEU A 54 -7.08 -4.33 5.29
C LEU A 54 -8.56 -4.46 4.90
N ALA A 55 -9.47 -4.57 5.88
CA ALA A 55 -10.90 -4.60 5.60
C ALA A 55 -11.39 -3.33 4.86
N VAL A 56 -10.79 -2.18 5.16
CA VAL A 56 -11.08 -0.91 4.45
C VAL A 56 -10.33 -0.86 3.11
N LEU A 57 -9.03 -1.17 3.12
CA LEU A 57 -8.19 -1.03 1.94
C LEU A 57 -8.55 -2.02 0.80
N MET A 58 -9.11 -3.17 1.14
CA MET A 58 -9.49 -4.25 0.22
C MET A 58 -11.00 -4.37 0.02
N ALA A 59 -11.79 -3.38 0.47
CA ALA A 59 -13.21 -3.31 0.15
C ALA A 59 -13.44 -3.18 -1.36
N GLU A 60 -14.67 -3.44 -1.83
CA GLU A 60 -15.03 -3.35 -3.26
C GLU A 60 -14.75 -1.97 -3.86
N ASP A 61 -14.90 -0.91 -3.06
CA ASP A 61 -14.61 0.49 -3.40
C ASP A 61 -13.25 0.97 -2.84
N GLY A 62 -12.39 0.03 -2.40
CA GLY A 62 -11.09 0.29 -1.80
C GLY A 62 -9.99 0.57 -2.84
N MET A 63 -8.79 0.03 -2.60
CA MET A 63 -7.61 0.36 -3.41
C MET A 63 -7.63 -0.23 -4.82
N GLN A 64 -8.22 -1.42 -5.01
CA GLN A 64 -8.18 -2.10 -6.32
C GLN A 64 -8.77 -1.26 -7.45
N PRO A 65 -10.02 -0.76 -7.38
CA PRO A 65 -10.58 0.05 -8.45
C PRO A 65 -9.80 1.36 -8.68
N LEU A 66 -9.19 1.93 -7.63
CA LEU A 66 -8.31 3.10 -7.76
C LEU A 66 -7.05 2.78 -8.58
N PHE A 67 -6.38 1.66 -8.31
CA PHE A 67 -5.21 1.25 -9.08
C PHE A 67 -5.56 0.90 -10.52
N ASP A 68 -6.69 0.24 -10.76
CA ASP A 68 -7.15 -0.09 -12.12
C ASP A 68 -7.36 1.20 -12.94
N ALA A 69 -8.05 2.18 -12.36
CA ALA A 69 -8.27 3.48 -13.00
C ALA A 69 -6.96 4.23 -13.27
N ALA A 70 -6.05 4.25 -12.28
CA ALA A 70 -4.77 4.94 -12.41
C ALA A 70 -3.87 4.31 -13.49
N LEU A 71 -3.78 2.99 -13.54
CA LEU A 71 -2.96 2.27 -14.52
C LEU A 71 -3.57 2.34 -15.92
N ALA A 72 -4.89 2.32 -16.06
CA ALA A 72 -5.57 2.56 -17.34
C ALA A 72 -5.27 3.98 -17.88
N ALA A 73 -5.32 5.00 -17.02
CA ALA A 73 -4.98 6.37 -17.40
C ALA A 73 -3.51 6.51 -17.80
N ALA A 74 -2.60 5.90 -17.05
CA ALA A 74 -1.17 5.89 -17.36
C ALA A 74 -0.89 5.22 -18.71
N ARG A 75 -1.53 4.07 -18.99
CA ARG A 75 -1.43 3.37 -20.26
C ARG A 75 -1.88 4.25 -21.42
N LYS A 76 -3.08 4.84 -21.33
CA LYS A 76 -3.61 5.72 -22.38
C LYS A 76 -2.64 6.85 -22.69
N ARG A 77 -2.07 7.47 -21.65
CA ARG A 77 -1.08 8.55 -21.83
C ARG A 77 0.21 8.06 -22.50
N ALA A 78 0.68 6.87 -22.17
CA ALA A 78 1.85 6.29 -22.83
C ALA A 78 1.61 6.05 -24.33
N GLU A 79 0.41 5.57 -24.70
CA GLU A 79 0.01 5.38 -26.10
C GLU A 79 -0.04 6.73 -26.86
N GLU A 80 -0.57 7.79 -26.24
CA GLU A 80 -0.59 9.16 -26.81
C GLU A 80 0.81 9.76 -27.02
N LEU A 81 1.80 9.37 -26.21
CA LEU A 81 3.18 9.86 -26.30
C LEU A 81 4.03 9.09 -27.32
N ALA A 82 3.61 7.87 -27.67
CA ALA A 82 4.35 6.99 -28.58
C ALA A 82 3.95 7.16 -30.06
N GLY A 83 2.82 7.83 -30.32
CA GLY A 83 2.38 8.27 -31.66
C GLY A 83 2.89 9.67 -32.00
#